data_AF-A0AA90QMH8-F1
#
_entry.id   AF-A0AA90QMH8-F1
#
_cell.length_a   1.000
_cell.length_b   1.000
_cell.length_c   1.000
_cell.angle_alpha   90.00
_cell.angle_beta   90.00
_cell.angle_gamma   90.00
#
_symmetry.space_group_name_H-M   'P 1'
#
loop_
_entity.id
_entity.type
_entity.pdbx_description
1 polymer ?
#
loop_
_entity_poly.entity_id
_entity_poly.type
_entity_poly.pdbx_seq_one_letter_code
_entity_poly.pdbx_strand_id
1 'polypeptide(L)'
;MPPNPSIASIRARLLGGMAAYMGRCAEDPESEAPYGQAEIDECAGILDTYAAAVEKLPKPAAPAAIMKEVERVVLALNAFDERCSVIETEERENLCDIIYLVAKDAGLEAADDITEQWRDW
;
A
#
# COMPACT_ATOMS: atom_id res chain seq x y z
N MET A 1 -20.00 8.88 -13.65
CA MET A 1 -18.79 8.32 -13.03
C MET A 1 -19.11 7.99 -11.59
N PRO A 2 -18.91 6.75 -11.13
CA PRO A 2 -18.92 6.49 -9.69
C PRO A 2 -17.92 7.42 -9.00
N PRO A 3 -18.14 7.81 -7.73
CA PRO A 3 -17.13 8.54 -6.98
C PRO A 3 -15.84 7.72 -6.97
N ASN A 4 -14.70 8.38 -7.21
CA ASN A 4 -13.41 7.73 -7.00
C ASN A 4 -13.38 7.20 -5.55
N PRO A 5 -12.97 5.95 -5.33
CA PRO A 5 -12.90 5.40 -3.99
C PRO A 5 -11.97 6.25 -3.11
N SER A 6 -12.37 6.49 -1.86
CA SER A 6 -11.51 7.19 -0.91
C SER A 6 -10.35 6.30 -0.50
N ILE A 7 -9.21 6.89 -0.12
CA ILE A 7 -8.05 6.17 0.44
C ILE A 7 -8.49 5.19 1.54
N ALA A 8 -9.40 5.60 2.41
CA ALA A 8 -9.96 4.75 3.47
C ALA A 8 -10.70 3.52 2.94
N SER A 9 -11.46 3.66 1.86
CA SER A 9 -12.19 2.52 1.26
C SER A 9 -11.26 1.52 0.57
N ILE A 10 -10.21 2.00 -0.10
CA ILE A 10 -9.20 1.14 -0.74
C ILE A 10 -8.39 0.41 0.31
N ARG A 11 -7.98 1.11 1.39
CA ARG A 11 -7.28 0.51 2.54
C ARG A 11 -8.15 -0.56 3.22
N ALA A 12 -9.44 -0.31 3.40
CA ALA A 12 -10.36 -1.30 3.96
C ALA A 12 -10.50 -2.53 3.06
N ARG A 13 -10.55 -2.35 1.73
CA ARG A 13 -10.56 -3.45 0.76
C ARG A 13 -9.28 -4.27 0.83
N LEU A 14 -8.11 -3.63 0.82
CA LEU A 14 -6.80 -4.27 0.91
C LEU A 14 -6.72 -5.16 2.16
N LEU A 15 -6.87 -4.56 3.35
CA LEU A 15 -6.70 -5.28 4.62
C LEU A 15 -7.81 -6.32 4.85
N GLY A 16 -9.02 -6.02 4.40
CA GLY A 16 -10.14 -6.96 4.44
C GLY A 16 -9.94 -8.16 3.52
N GLY A 17 -9.35 -7.95 2.34
CA GLY A 17 -8.96 -9.01 1.40
C GLY A 17 -7.93 -9.96 2.00
N MET A 18 -6.85 -9.40 2.56
CA MET A 18 -5.81 -10.17 3.25
C MET A 18 -6.36 -10.98 4.42
N ALA A 19 -7.18 -10.35 5.27
CA ALA A 19 -7.80 -11.03 6.42
C ALA A 19 -8.78 -12.14 5.98
N ALA A 20 -9.54 -11.91 4.90
CA ALA A 20 -10.46 -12.91 4.36
C ALA A 20 -9.70 -14.09 3.74
N TYR A 21 -8.56 -13.87 3.09
CA TYR A 21 -7.71 -14.94 2.58
C TYR A 21 -7.13 -15.77 3.72
N MET A 22 -6.55 -15.12 4.73
CA MET A 22 -6.05 -15.79 5.94
C MET A 22 -7.15 -16.64 6.61
N GLY A 23 -8.38 -16.10 6.72
CA GLY A 23 -9.53 -16.83 7.27
C GLY A 23 -9.91 -18.07 6.45
N ARG A 24 -9.89 -17.98 5.12
CA ARG A 24 -10.17 -19.13 4.24
C ARG A 24 -9.11 -20.23 4.36
N CYS A 25 -7.83 -19.87 4.46
CA CYS A 25 -6.77 -20.86 4.69
C CYS A 25 -6.97 -21.59 6.03
N ALA A 26 -7.38 -20.88 7.09
CA ALA A 26 -7.64 -21.51 8.40
C ALA A 26 -8.82 -22.49 8.42
N GLU A 27 -9.73 -22.41 7.44
CA GLU A 27 -10.85 -23.35 7.29
C GLU A 27 -10.46 -24.65 6.56
N ASP A 28 -9.31 -24.67 5.88
CA ASP A 28 -8.80 -25.82 5.14
C ASP A 28 -7.56 -26.43 5.85
N PRO A 29 -7.67 -27.64 6.43
CA PRO A 29 -6.56 -28.30 7.12
C PRO A 29 -5.33 -28.59 6.25
N GLU A 30 -5.46 -28.55 4.92
CA GLU A 30 -4.37 -28.72 3.97
C GLU A 30 -3.80 -27.39 3.47
N SER A 31 -4.34 -26.25 3.94
CA SER A 31 -3.90 -24.90 3.58
C SER A 31 -3.24 -24.21 4.76
N GLU A 32 -2.20 -23.43 4.47
CA GLU A 32 -1.57 -22.51 5.42
C GLU A 32 -1.38 -21.17 4.71
N ALA A 33 -1.86 -20.09 5.33
CA ALA A 33 -1.63 -18.75 4.81
C ALA A 33 -0.13 -18.43 4.94
N PRO A 34 0.51 -17.80 3.92
CA PRO A 34 1.92 -17.44 3.99
C PRO A 34 2.19 -16.25 4.94
N TYR A 35 1.13 -15.69 5.52
CA TYR A 35 1.17 -14.57 6.44
C TYR A 35 0.04 -14.68 7.48
N GLY A 36 0.20 -14.02 8.61
CA GLY A 36 -0.80 -13.91 9.67
C GLY A 36 -1.25 -12.48 9.91
N GLN A 37 -1.94 -12.27 11.04
CA GLN A 37 -2.43 -10.96 11.44
C GLN A 37 -1.30 -9.94 11.63
N ALA A 38 -0.12 -10.38 12.08
CA ALA A 38 1.03 -9.51 12.31
C ALA A 38 1.50 -8.85 11.00
N GLU A 39 1.55 -9.59 9.90
CA GLU A 39 1.93 -9.09 8.58
C GLU A 39 0.86 -8.17 7.99
N ILE A 40 -0.43 -8.45 8.24
CA ILE A 40 -1.53 -7.55 7.87
C ILE A 40 -1.38 -6.20 8.59
N ASP A 41 -1.09 -6.24 9.90
CA ASP A 41 -0.88 -5.06 10.71
C ASP A 41 0.39 -4.30 10.30
N GLU A 42 1.45 -5.00 9.88
CA GLU A 42 2.66 -4.40 9.35
C GLU A 42 2.42 -3.68 8.02
N CYS A 43 1.72 -4.31 7.08
CA CYS A 43 1.32 -3.69 5.81
C CYS A 43 0.51 -2.40 6.07
N ALA A 44 -0.45 -2.47 7.00
CA ALA A 44 -1.21 -1.29 7.44
C ALA A 44 -0.28 -0.20 8.01
N GLY A 45 0.69 -0.57 8.85
CA GLY A 45 1.65 0.34 9.46
C GLY A 45 2.60 1.01 8.46
N ILE A 46 3.00 0.31 7.40
CA ILE A 46 3.82 0.86 6.30
C ILE A 46 3.04 2.00 5.60
N LEU A 47 1.77 1.75 5.27
CA LEU A 47 0.90 2.75 4.65
C LEU A 47 0.63 3.96 5.56
N ASP A 48 0.36 3.70 6.84
CA ASP A 48 0.12 4.77 7.82
C ASP A 48 1.38 5.63 8.02
N THR A 49 2.57 5.00 8.03
CA THR A 49 3.85 5.70 8.10
C THR A 49 4.07 6.61 6.89
N TYR A 50 3.78 6.11 5.69
CA TYR A 50 3.87 6.89 4.46
C TYR A 50 2.91 8.08 4.44
N ALA A 51 1.63 7.86 4.74
CA ALA A 51 0.63 8.93 4.79
C ALA A 51 1.02 10.01 5.81
N ALA A 52 1.49 9.61 7.00
CA ALA A 52 1.95 10.53 8.02
C ALA A 52 3.23 11.28 7.63
N ALA A 53 4.14 10.66 6.87
CA ALA A 53 5.35 11.31 6.38
C ALA A 53 5.02 12.39 5.33
N VAL A 54 4.13 12.07 4.39
CA VAL A 54 3.65 12.99 3.36
C VAL A 54 2.88 14.17 3.97
N GLU A 55 2.01 13.92 4.96
CA GLU A 55 1.25 14.98 5.65
C GLU A 55 2.16 16.00 6.35
N LYS A 56 3.30 15.55 6.88
CA LYS A 56 4.30 16.38 7.59
C LYS A 56 5.18 17.20 6.65
N LEU A 57 5.10 17.02 5.33
CA LEU A 57 5.86 17.82 4.39
C LEU A 57 5.42 19.30 4.46
N PRO A 58 6.35 20.27 4.30
CA PRO A 58 5.99 21.69 4.20
C PRO A 58 4.98 21.93 3.07
N LYS A 59 4.01 22.83 3.27
CA LYS A 59 2.98 23.13 2.26
C LYS A 59 3.28 24.48 1.57
N PRO A 60 3.29 24.55 0.22
CA PRO A 60 3.09 23.44 -0.72
C PRO A 60 4.28 22.48 -0.72
N ALA A 61 3.99 21.17 -0.80
CA ALA A 61 5.03 20.15 -0.82
C ALA A 61 5.74 20.15 -2.17
N ALA A 62 7.07 20.11 -2.14
CA ALA A 62 7.86 20.00 -3.37
C ALA A 62 7.65 18.60 -3.98
N PRO A 63 7.44 18.47 -5.30
CA PRO A 63 7.27 17.16 -5.96
C PRO A 63 8.38 16.16 -5.62
N ALA A 64 9.63 16.62 -5.59
CA ALA A 64 10.77 15.79 -5.22
C ALA A 64 10.72 15.27 -3.77
N ALA A 65 10.13 16.04 -2.85
CA ALA A 65 9.95 15.59 -1.47
C ALA A 65 8.85 14.51 -1.38
N ILE A 66 7.76 14.65 -2.15
CA ILE A 66 6.70 13.65 -2.23
C ILE A 66 7.25 12.35 -2.84
N MET A 67 7.95 12.44 -3.98
CA MET A 67 8.56 11.27 -4.64
C MET A 67 9.57 10.55 -3.76
N LYS A 68 10.25 11.26 -2.85
CA LYS A 68 11.14 10.63 -1.86
C LYS A 68 10.37 9.79 -0.83
N GLU A 69 9.18 10.22 -0.42
CA GLU A 69 8.33 9.39 0.44
C GLU A 69 7.70 8.23 -0.33
N VAL A 70 7.40 8.40 -1.62
CA VAL A 70 6.96 7.32 -2.52
C VAL A 70 8.05 6.24 -2.65
N GLU A 71 9.29 6.63 -2.93
CA GLU A 71 10.44 5.70 -2.96
C GLU A 71 10.53 4.91 -1.66
N ARG A 72 10.47 5.59 -0.50
CA ARG A 72 10.57 4.94 0.80
C ARG A 72 9.48 3.92 1.06
N VAL A 73 8.23 4.23 0.73
CA VAL A 73 7.12 3.29 0.95
C VAL A 73 7.22 2.09 0.01
N VAL A 74 7.62 2.30 -1.25
CA VAL A 74 7.81 1.19 -2.20
C VAL A 74 8.93 0.26 -1.74
N LEU A 75 10.07 0.80 -1.32
CA LEU A 75 11.17 -0.01 -0.80
C LEU A 75 10.79 -0.76 0.50
N ALA A 76 9.98 -0.15 1.35
CA ALA A 76 9.44 -0.82 2.55
C ALA A 76 8.50 -1.98 2.17
N LEU A 77 7.67 -1.79 1.13
CA LEU A 77 6.79 -2.83 0.60
C LEU A 77 7.57 -3.96 -0.08
N ASN A 78 8.64 -3.67 -0.84
CA ASN A 78 9.53 -4.71 -1.37
C ASN A 78 10.13 -5.57 -0.24
N ALA A 79 10.65 -4.93 0.80
CA ALA A 79 11.24 -5.64 1.94
C ALA A 79 10.19 -6.42 2.76
N PHE A 80 8.94 -5.96 2.78
CA PHE A 80 7.83 -6.68 3.39
C PHE A 80 7.46 -7.92 2.56
N ASP A 81 7.31 -7.75 1.25
CA ASP A 81 6.88 -8.82 0.35
C ASP A 81 7.93 -9.93 0.20
N GLU A 82 9.23 -9.58 0.17
CA GLU A 82 10.32 -10.56 0.10
C GLU A 82 10.24 -11.61 1.23
N ARG A 83 9.69 -11.25 2.40
CA ARG A 83 9.59 -12.14 3.55
C ARG A 83 8.34 -13.00 3.57
N CYS A 84 7.25 -12.49 3.02
CA CYS A 84 5.90 -13.01 3.28
C CYS A 84 5.13 -13.36 2.00
N SER A 85 5.62 -12.95 0.81
CA SER A 85 5.03 -13.18 -0.51
C SER A 85 3.52 -12.94 -0.53
N VAL A 86 3.14 -11.73 -0.15
CA VAL A 86 1.75 -11.34 0.16
C VAL A 86 1.14 -10.50 -0.95
N ILE A 87 1.97 -9.75 -1.68
CA ILE A 87 1.52 -8.76 -2.63
C ILE A 87 1.26 -9.45 -3.97
N GLU A 88 0.04 -9.94 -4.12
CA GLU A 88 -0.47 -10.45 -5.39
C GLU A 88 -1.10 -9.33 -6.22
N THR A 89 -1.72 -9.69 -7.34
CA THR A 89 -2.29 -8.70 -8.28
C THR A 89 -3.33 -7.77 -7.62
N GLU A 90 -4.20 -8.28 -6.74
CA GLU A 90 -5.23 -7.44 -6.11
C GLU A 90 -4.64 -6.50 -5.05
N GLU A 91 -3.72 -6.99 -4.23
CA GLU A 91 -2.99 -6.20 -3.23
C GLU A 91 -2.18 -5.11 -3.94
N ARG A 92 -1.50 -5.45 -5.03
CA ARG A 92 -0.73 -4.51 -5.85
C ARG A 92 -1.57 -3.33 -6.31
N GLU A 93 -2.72 -3.60 -6.93
CA GLU A 93 -3.59 -2.54 -7.44
C GLU A 93 -4.03 -1.59 -6.33
N ASN A 94 -4.43 -2.14 -5.18
CA ASN A 94 -4.85 -1.33 -4.03
C ASN A 94 -3.68 -0.51 -3.44
N LEU A 95 -2.48 -1.09 -3.34
CA LEU A 95 -1.29 -0.40 -2.83
C LEU A 95 -0.89 0.78 -3.72
N CYS A 96 -0.82 0.57 -5.04
CA CYS A 96 -0.51 1.61 -6.00
C CYS A 96 -1.53 2.77 -5.94
N ASP A 97 -2.82 2.44 -5.88
CA ASP A 97 -3.88 3.45 -5.77
C ASP A 97 -3.77 4.27 -4.48
N ILE A 98 -3.52 3.62 -3.34
CA ILE A 98 -3.32 4.32 -2.06
C ILE A 98 -2.11 5.25 -2.14
N ILE A 99 -0.98 4.76 -2.65
CA ILE A 99 0.26 5.54 -2.74
C ILE A 99 0.06 6.77 -3.63
N TYR A 100 -0.58 6.58 -4.79
CA TYR A 100 -0.90 7.64 -5.73
C TYR A 100 -1.84 8.68 -5.14
N LEU A 101 -2.94 8.26 -4.50
CA LEU A 101 -3.93 9.19 -3.94
C LEU A 101 -3.35 10.04 -2.82
N VAL A 102 -2.53 9.46 -1.93
CA VAL A 102 -1.83 10.22 -0.88
C VAL A 102 -0.86 11.24 -1.48
N ALA A 103 -0.08 10.86 -2.50
CA ALA A 103 0.84 11.77 -3.18
C ALA A 103 0.09 12.91 -3.89
N LYS A 104 -1.02 12.58 -4.54
CA LYS A 104 -1.90 13.54 -5.22
C LYS A 104 -2.55 14.52 -4.24
N ASP A 105 -3.01 14.06 -3.09
CA ASP A 105 -3.57 14.91 -2.03
C ASP A 105 -2.52 15.87 -1.45
N ALA A 106 -1.23 15.52 -1.53
CA ALA A 106 -0.12 16.41 -1.19
C ALA A 106 0.27 17.41 -2.30
N GLY A 107 -0.39 17.34 -3.47
CA GLY A 107 -0.19 18.24 -4.59
C GLY A 107 0.75 17.70 -5.69
N LEU A 108 1.07 16.40 -5.69
CA LEU A 108 1.82 15.80 -6.80
C LEU A 108 0.91 15.64 -8.02
N GLU A 109 1.34 16.18 -9.16
CA GLU A 109 0.76 15.89 -10.46
C GLU A 109 1.65 14.88 -11.18
N ALA A 110 1.11 13.68 -11.42
CA ALA A 110 1.78 12.62 -12.18
C ALA A 110 0.77 11.92 -13.09
N ALA A 111 1.21 11.64 -14.32
CA ALA A 111 0.42 10.94 -15.34
C ALA A 111 0.71 9.42 -15.38
N ASP A 112 1.91 9.03 -14.94
CA ASP A 112 2.40 7.66 -14.94
C ASP A 112 2.41 7.07 -13.53
N ASP A 113 2.63 5.76 -13.44
CA ASP A 113 2.72 5.04 -12.18
C ASP A 113 3.98 5.46 -11.40
N ILE A 114 3.77 6.27 -10.37
CA ILE A 114 4.84 6.83 -9.54
C ILE A 114 5.62 5.79 -8.73
N THR A 115 5.15 4.54 -8.67
CA THR A 115 5.76 3.46 -7.91
C THR A 115 6.60 2.52 -8.77
N GLU A 116 6.41 2.53 -10.09
CA GLU A 116 7.03 1.57 -11.04
C GLU A 116 8.57 1.56 -10.95
N GLN A 117 9.20 2.72 -10.77
CA GLN A 117 10.66 2.85 -10.76
C GLN A 117 11.37 2.00 -9.69
N TRP A 118 10.70 1.71 -8.57
CA TRP A 118 11.31 1.05 -7.41
C TRP A 118 10.67 -0.29 -7.05
N ARG A 119 9.67 -0.75 -7.82
CA ARG A 119 8.84 -1.89 -7.41
C ARG A 119 9.49 -3.23 -7.81
N ASP A 120 9.55 -4.15 -6.84
CA ASP A 120 10.06 -5.52 -7.07
C ASP A 120 8.99 -6.62 -6.90
N TRP A 121 7.78 -6.26 -6.45
CA TRP A 121 6.61 -7.14 -6.24
C TRP A 121 5.54 -7.02 -7.34
#